data_AF-A0A7J4QD46-F1
#
_entry.id   AF-A0A7J4QD46-F1
#
_cell.length_a   1.000
_cell.length_b   1.000
_cell.length_c   1.000
_cell.angle_alpha   90.00
_cell.angle_beta   90.00
_cell.angle_gamma   90.00
#
_symmetry.space_group_name_H-M   'P 1'
#
loop_
_entity.id
_entity.type
_entity.pdbx_description
1 polymer ?
#
loop_
_entity_poly.entity_id
_entity_poly.type
_entity_poly.pdbx_seq_one_letter_code
_entity_poly.pdbx_strand_id
1 'polypeptide(L)'
;MRDNAWLSLRMNRIWEMLFPEVAKLNNVDIRFKGKWKNKFGHIKRAGKDTEIAINSLFMHDAVPEYIIDLTIAHELTHYWHGFNSPYERKYRHPHAGGIVNRELKKRGFGHMLLLERTFVRKQWLPIYRTIYKP
;
A
#
# COMPACT_ATOMS: atom_id res chain seq x y z
N MET A 1 2.44 12.82 13.98
CA MET A 1 1.21 12.35 13.31
C MET A 1 1.28 12.71 11.84
N ARG A 2 1.16 11.71 10.98
CA ARG A 2 1.27 11.84 9.51
C ARG A 2 -0.07 12.29 8.94
N ASP A 3 -0.02 13.05 7.85
CA ASP A 3 -1.21 13.54 7.13
C ASP A 3 -1.22 13.11 5.65
N ASN A 4 -2.25 13.51 4.91
CA ASN A 4 -2.38 13.14 3.50
C ASN A 4 -1.31 13.78 2.60
N ALA A 5 -0.76 14.94 2.98
CA ALA A 5 0.31 15.59 2.23
C ALA A 5 1.61 14.78 2.35
N TRP A 6 1.95 14.36 3.58
CA TRP A 6 3.05 13.45 3.85
C TRP A 6 2.89 12.13 3.08
N LEU A 7 1.68 11.55 3.08
CA LEU A 7 1.41 10.28 2.41
C LEU A 7 1.57 10.39 0.88
N SER A 8 1.09 11.48 0.30
CA SER A 8 1.21 11.77 -1.13
C SER A 8 2.67 11.92 -1.54
N LEU A 9 3.46 12.67 -0.76
CA LEU A 9 4.90 12.81 -0.98
C LEU A 9 5.62 11.45 -0.87
N ARG A 10 5.26 10.64 0.12
CA ARG A 10 5.84 9.30 0.31
C ARG A 10 5.53 8.38 -0.87
N MET A 11 4.30 8.38 -1.36
CA MET A 11 3.93 7.60 -2.54
C MET A 11 4.71 8.04 -3.77
N ASN A 12 4.83 9.34 -4.03
CA ASN A 12 5.58 9.83 -5.19
C ASN A 12 7.05 9.40 -5.14
N ARG A 13 7.70 9.48 -3.97
CA ARG A 13 9.07 8.99 -3.78
C ARG A 13 9.18 7.49 -4.05
N ILE A 14 8.29 6.67 -3.50
CA ILE A 14 8.27 5.22 -3.73
C ILE A 14 8.07 4.93 -5.22
N TRP A 15 7.15 5.64 -5.88
CA TRP A 15 6.90 5.49 -7.31
C TRP A 15 8.16 5.81 -8.13
N GLU A 16 8.77 6.96 -7.91
CA GLU A 16 9.95 7.41 -8.65
C GLU A 16 11.16 6.47 -8.46
N MET A 17 11.39 6.00 -7.23
CA MET A 17 12.55 5.17 -6.94
C MET A 17 12.36 3.70 -7.33
N LEU A 18 11.14 3.17 -7.20
CA LEU A 18 10.90 1.72 -7.25
C LEU A 18 10.01 1.28 -8.40
N PHE A 19 9.30 2.21 -9.02
CA PHE A 19 8.45 1.99 -10.19
C PHE A 19 8.73 3.02 -11.31
N PRO A 20 10.01 3.35 -11.62
CA PRO A 20 10.34 4.39 -12.59
C PRO A 20 9.82 4.09 -14.00
N GLU A 21 9.64 2.82 -14.34
CA GLU A 21 9.11 2.36 -15.62
C GLU A 21 7.58 2.37 -15.69
N VAL A 22 6.89 2.59 -14.56
CA VAL A 22 5.44 2.60 -14.49
C VAL A 22 4.93 4.03 -14.73
N ALA A 23 4.45 4.30 -15.94
CA ALA A 23 3.78 5.55 -16.25
C ALA A 23 2.49 5.75 -15.43
N LYS A 24 2.20 6.99 -15.03
CA LYS A 24 0.90 7.38 -14.47
C LYS A 24 -0.09 7.59 -15.61
N LEU A 25 -0.91 6.57 -15.91
CA LEU A 25 -1.88 6.60 -17.03
C LEU A 25 -3.17 7.36 -16.71
N ASN A 26 -3.42 7.65 -15.44
CA ASN A 26 -4.53 8.45 -14.93
C ASN A 26 -4.11 9.12 -13.62
N ASN A 27 -4.99 9.94 -13.03
CA ASN A 27 -4.74 10.45 -11.71
C ASN A 27 -4.79 9.31 -10.69
N VAL A 28 -3.81 9.26 -9.78
CA VAL A 28 -3.73 8.27 -8.70
C VAL A 28 -3.65 9.01 -7.38
N ASP A 29 -4.80 9.11 -6.72
CA ASP A 29 -4.92 9.77 -5.43
C ASP A 29 -4.66 8.79 -4.30
N ILE A 30 -3.84 9.19 -3.32
CA ILE A 30 -3.60 8.42 -2.10
C ILE A 30 -4.08 9.18 -0.87
N ARG A 31 -4.75 8.49 0.06
CA ARG A 31 -5.21 9.09 1.31
C ARG A 31 -5.31 8.09 2.45
N PHE A 32 -5.21 8.61 3.67
CA PHE A 32 -5.63 7.88 4.86
C PHE A 32 -7.15 7.78 4.90
N LYS A 33 -7.67 6.57 5.07
CA LYS A 33 -9.10 6.29 5.07
C LYS A 33 -9.42 5.05 5.87
N GLY A 34 -10.52 5.11 6.63
CA GLY A 34 -11.06 3.99 7.39
C GLY A 34 -10.15 3.54 8.52
N LYS A 35 -10.76 3.02 9.59
CA LYS A 35 -10.03 2.41 10.70
C LYS A 35 -10.28 0.90 10.64
N TRP A 36 -9.40 0.15 9.99
CA TRP A 36 -9.61 -1.29 9.76
C TRP A 36 -8.71 -2.15 10.63
N LYS A 37 -9.25 -3.26 11.14
CA LYS A 37 -8.44 -4.27 11.84
C LYS A 37 -7.70 -5.21 10.88
N ASN A 38 -8.37 -5.62 9.81
CA ASN A 38 -7.94 -6.74 8.95
C ASN A 38 -7.44 -6.29 7.56
N LYS A 39 -7.16 -4.99 7.37
CA LYS A 39 -6.77 -4.43 6.08
C LYS A 39 -5.84 -3.24 6.28
N PHE A 40 -4.70 -3.24 5.59
CA PHE A 40 -3.69 -2.16 5.69
C PHE A 40 -3.86 -1.13 4.57
N GLY A 41 -4.20 -1.58 3.37
CA GLY A 41 -4.49 -0.73 2.23
C GLY A 41 -5.52 -1.36 1.32
N HIS A 42 -5.99 -0.58 0.34
CA HIS A 42 -6.58 -1.11 -0.87
C HIS A 42 -6.54 -0.06 -1.99
N ILE A 43 -6.50 -0.55 -3.22
CA ILE A 43 -6.71 0.20 -4.44
C ILE A 43 -8.14 -0.03 -4.97
N LYS A 44 -8.74 1.01 -5.54
CA LYS A 44 -10.01 0.93 -6.25
C LYS A 44 -10.07 1.94 -7.40
N ARG A 45 -10.91 1.66 -8.39
CA ARG A 45 -11.24 2.63 -9.44
C ARG A 45 -12.20 3.69 -8.88
N ALA A 46 -11.95 4.95 -9.24
CA ALA A 46 -12.75 6.12 -8.87
C ALA A 46 -13.10 6.90 -10.15
N GLY A 47 -14.08 6.40 -10.90
CA GLY A 47 -14.40 6.94 -12.24
C GLY A 47 -13.27 6.67 -13.24
N LYS A 48 -12.68 7.75 -13.77
CA LYS A 48 -11.49 7.69 -14.63
C LYS A 48 -10.18 7.58 -13.85
N ASP A 49 -10.22 7.91 -12.57
CA ASP A 49 -9.05 7.96 -11.69
C ASP A 49 -8.94 6.69 -10.84
N THR A 50 -7.82 6.58 -10.13
CA THR A 50 -7.55 5.49 -9.19
C THR A 50 -7.40 6.07 -7.79
N GLU A 51 -8.02 5.44 -6.80
CA GLU A 51 -7.84 5.77 -5.38
C GLU A 51 -7.05 4.64 -4.69
N ILE A 52 -5.96 5.00 -4.03
CA ILE A 52 -5.25 4.18 -3.06
C ILE A 52 -5.62 4.68 -1.67
N ALA A 53 -6.17 3.79 -0.85
CA ALA A 53 -6.59 4.10 0.51
C ALA A 53 -5.73 3.31 1.50
N ILE A 54 -4.98 4.04 2.32
CA ILE A 54 -4.18 3.48 3.42
C ILE A 54 -4.99 3.59 4.72
N ASN A 55 -4.92 2.57 5.56
CA ASN A 55 -5.61 2.56 6.85
C ASN A 55 -5.26 3.81 7.67
N SER A 56 -6.26 4.57 8.12
CA SER A 56 -6.02 5.84 8.81
C SER A 56 -5.34 5.69 10.17
N LEU A 57 -5.35 4.48 10.73
CA LEU A 57 -4.57 4.15 11.93
C LEU A 57 -3.05 4.30 11.71
N PHE A 58 -2.58 4.27 10.45
CA PHE A 58 -1.17 4.41 10.10
C PHE A 58 -0.69 5.88 10.17
N MET A 59 -1.61 6.82 10.40
CA MET A 59 -1.28 8.22 10.74
C MET A 59 -0.52 8.31 12.07
N HIS A 60 -0.70 7.34 12.96
CA HIS A 60 -0.06 7.29 14.27
C HIS A 60 1.38 6.77 14.14
N ASP A 61 2.32 7.44 14.82
CA ASP A 61 3.75 7.14 14.72
C ASP A 61 4.13 5.78 15.35
N ALA A 62 3.19 5.18 16.10
CA ALA A 62 3.28 3.80 16.59
C ALA A 62 3.31 2.76 15.46
N VAL A 63 2.80 3.10 14.27
CA VAL A 63 2.95 2.27 13.07
C VAL A 63 4.28 2.62 12.40
N PRO A 64 5.22 1.67 12.23
CA PRO A 64 6.49 1.92 11.59
C PRO A 64 6.34 2.36 10.12
N GLU A 65 7.21 3.25 9.63
CA GLU A 65 7.14 3.75 8.25
C GLU A 65 7.28 2.64 7.21
N TYR A 66 8.12 1.62 7.44
CA TYR A 66 8.31 0.53 6.48
C TYR A 66 7.01 -0.26 6.20
N ILE A 67 6.07 -0.30 7.17
CA ILE A 67 4.75 -0.92 6.96
C ILE A 67 3.93 -0.09 5.97
N ILE A 68 4.02 1.23 6.07
CA ILE A 68 3.35 2.16 5.17
C ILE A 68 3.97 2.06 3.77
N ASP A 69 5.30 2.05 3.68
CA ASP A 69 6.01 1.94 2.40
C ASP A 69 5.67 0.65 1.68
N LEU A 70 5.71 -0.47 2.39
CA LEU A 70 5.36 -1.77 1.84
C LEU A 70 3.90 -1.81 1.39
N THR A 71 2.99 -1.21 2.17
CA THR A 71 1.57 -1.12 1.79
C THR A 71 1.40 -0.28 0.52
N ILE A 72 2.06 0.88 0.42
CA ILE A 72 2.03 1.71 -0.79
C ILE A 72 2.57 0.93 -2.00
N ALA A 73 3.75 0.31 -1.87
CA ALA A 73 4.35 -0.46 -2.95
C ALA A 73 3.46 -1.65 -3.38
N HIS A 74 2.74 -2.25 -2.43
CA HIS A 74 1.76 -3.30 -2.70
C HIS A 74 0.61 -2.79 -3.58
N GLU A 75 0.02 -1.66 -3.23
CA GLU A 75 -1.07 -1.07 -4.02
C GLU A 75 -0.59 -0.55 -5.37
N LEU A 76 0.63 0.00 -5.47
CA LEU A 76 1.25 0.36 -6.76
C LEU A 76 1.52 -0.85 -7.64
N THR A 77 1.88 -1.99 -7.04
CA THR A 77 2.02 -3.25 -7.78
C THR A 77 0.67 -3.69 -8.36
N HIS A 78 -0.43 -3.52 -7.62
CA HIS A 78 -1.76 -3.76 -8.16
C HIS A 78 -2.08 -2.85 -9.35
N TYR A 79 -1.79 -1.55 -9.20
CA TYR A 79 -1.98 -0.57 -10.28
C TYR A 79 -1.24 -1.00 -11.55
N TRP A 80 0.05 -1.32 -11.44
CA TRP A 80 0.89 -1.71 -12.57
C TRP A 80 0.49 -3.06 -13.19
N HIS A 81 -0.09 -3.96 -12.40
CA HIS A 81 -0.63 -5.23 -12.89
C HIS A 81 -2.00 -5.09 -13.59
N GLY A 82 -2.55 -3.89 -13.71
CA GLY A 82 -3.85 -3.64 -14.35
C GLY A 82 -5.05 -3.83 -13.42
N PHE A 83 -4.84 -3.90 -12.10
CA PHE A 83 -5.94 -3.96 -11.14
C PHE A 83 -6.35 -2.55 -10.75
N ASN A 84 -7.61 -2.20 -10.99
CA ASN A 84 -8.17 -0.88 -10.67
C ASN A 84 -7.39 0.29 -11.31
N SER A 85 -6.82 0.05 -12.49
CA SER A 85 -6.04 1.01 -13.26
C SER A 85 -6.37 0.94 -14.75
N PRO A 86 -5.88 1.89 -15.57
CA PRO A 86 -6.01 1.84 -17.03
C PRO A 86 -5.08 0.83 -17.72
N TYR A 87 -4.13 0.23 -16.98
CA TYR A 87 -3.24 -0.77 -17.55
C TYR A 87 -4.01 -2.02 -17.96
N GLU A 88 -3.56 -2.68 -19.03
CA GLU A 88 -4.02 -4.02 -19.36
C GLU A 88 -3.73 -4.99 -18.21
N ARG A 89 -4.70 -5.84 -17.89
CA ARG A 89 -4.64 -6.76 -16.77
C ARG A 89 -3.66 -7.90 -17.08
N LYS A 90 -2.50 -7.89 -16.43
CA LYS A 90 -1.44 -8.89 -16.60
C LYS A 90 -1.79 -10.27 -16.06
N TYR A 91 -2.72 -10.32 -15.10
CA TYR A 91 -3.08 -11.56 -14.39
C TYR A 91 -4.57 -11.66 -14.09
N ARG A 92 -5.10 -12.89 -14.15
CA ARG A 92 -6.51 -13.15 -13.82
C ARG A 92 -6.87 -12.79 -12.39
N HIS A 93 -5.99 -12.98 -11.41
CA HIS A 93 -6.28 -12.66 -10.01
C HIS A 93 -5.10 -11.94 -9.33
N PRO A 94 -5.36 -10.91 -8.50
CA PRO A 94 -4.33 -10.02 -7.95
C PRO A 94 -3.31 -10.66 -7.02
N HIS A 95 -3.62 -11.80 -6.40
CA HIS A 95 -2.69 -12.48 -5.47
C HIS A 95 -2.42 -13.94 -5.83
N ALA A 96 -2.95 -14.43 -6.96
CA ALA A 96 -2.76 -15.82 -7.36
C ALA A 96 -1.26 -16.13 -7.53
N GLY A 97 -0.80 -17.22 -6.91
CA GLY A 97 0.61 -17.61 -6.91
C GLY A 97 1.55 -16.58 -6.27
N GLY A 98 1.04 -15.66 -5.45
CA GLY A 98 1.83 -14.63 -4.79
C GLY A 98 2.48 -13.62 -5.74
N ILE A 99 1.89 -13.36 -6.91
CA ILE A 99 2.43 -12.45 -7.93
C ILE A 99 2.87 -11.09 -7.36
N VAL A 100 2.06 -10.46 -6.49
CA VAL A 100 2.40 -9.18 -5.88
C VAL A 100 3.63 -9.31 -4.98
N ASN A 101 3.68 -10.34 -4.13
CA ASN A 101 4.85 -10.57 -3.27
C ASN A 101 6.11 -10.90 -4.08
N ARG A 102 5.98 -11.60 -5.21
CA ARG A 102 7.11 -11.85 -6.11
C ARG A 102 7.62 -10.56 -6.74
N GLU A 103 6.72 -9.67 -7.14
CA GLU A 103 7.09 -8.37 -7.71
C GLU A 103 7.76 -7.47 -6.67
N LEU A 104 7.19 -7.38 -5.46
CA LEU A 104 7.78 -6.66 -4.34
C LEU A 104 9.19 -7.19 -4.01
N LYS A 105 9.39 -8.51 -4.01
CA LYS A 105 10.72 -9.11 -3.80
C LYS A 105 11.71 -8.70 -4.89
N LYS A 106 11.31 -8.71 -6.16
CA LYS A 106 12.15 -8.26 -7.28
C LYS A 106 12.58 -6.80 -7.13
N ARG A 107 11.70 -5.96 -6.56
CA ARG A 107 11.94 -4.54 -6.27
C ARG A 107 12.64 -4.27 -4.93
N GLY A 108 13.20 -5.30 -4.28
CA GLY A 108 14.00 -5.14 -3.05
C GLY A 108 13.23 -5.21 -1.73
N PHE A 109 11.91 -5.41 -1.74
CA PHE A 109 11.09 -5.49 -0.51
C PHE A 109 11.11 -6.85 0.19
N GLY A 110 12.00 -7.76 -0.19
CA GLY A 110 12.06 -9.11 0.37
C GLY A 110 12.22 -9.13 1.89
N HIS A 111 13.10 -8.28 2.43
CA HIS A 111 13.29 -8.15 3.88
C HIS A 111 12.08 -7.48 4.56
N MET A 112 11.51 -6.44 3.95
CA MET A 112 10.34 -5.74 4.51
C MET A 112 9.10 -6.65 4.60
N LEU A 113 8.90 -7.56 3.64
CA LEU A 113 7.85 -8.58 3.71
C LEU A 113 8.02 -9.53 4.91
N LEU A 114 9.26 -9.82 5.33
CA LEU A 114 9.52 -10.64 6.52
C LEU A 114 9.24 -9.86 7.81
N LEU A 115 9.63 -8.59 7.84
CA LEU A 115 9.34 -7.70 8.97
C LEU A 115 7.84 -7.48 9.13
N GLU A 116 7.11 -7.26 8.04
CA GLU A 116 5.65 -7.10 8.05
C GLU A 116 4.95 -8.31 8.66
N ARG A 117 5.32 -9.53 8.27
CA ARG A 117 4.76 -10.75 8.87
C ARG A 117 4.96 -10.80 10.38
N THR A 118 6.13 -10.34 10.85
CA THR A 118 6.43 -10.28 12.27
C THR A 118 5.61 -9.20 12.98
N PHE A 119 5.51 -8.02 12.37
CA PHE A 119 4.70 -6.91 12.85
C PHE A 119 3.21 -7.30 12.97
N VAL A 120 2.63 -7.86 11.91
CA VAL A 120 1.22 -8.31 11.88
C VAL A 120 0.96 -9.31 13.01
N ARG A 121 1.86 -10.29 13.18
CA ARG A 121 1.70 -11.35 14.18
C ARG A 121 1.87 -10.87 15.63
N LYS A 122 2.82 -9.97 15.87
CA LYS A 122 3.26 -9.64 17.24
C LYS A 122 2.82 -8.26 17.73
N GLN A 123 2.68 -7.29 16.84
CA GLN A 123 2.58 -5.88 17.20
C GLN A 123 1.26 -5.25 16.76
N TRP A 124 0.71 -5.67 15.61
CA TRP A 124 -0.46 -4.98 15.04
C TRP A 124 -1.69 -5.01 15.94
N LEU A 125 -2.07 -6.17 16.49
CA LEU A 125 -3.27 -6.27 17.34
C LEU A 125 -3.14 -5.44 18.63
N PRO A 126 -2.01 -5.49 19.38
CA PRO A 126 -1.77 -4.55 20.48
C PRO A 126 -1.88 -3.08 20.06
N ILE A 127 -1.17 -2.67 19.01
CA ILE A 127 -1.18 -1.29 18.51
C ILE A 127 -2.60 -0.86 18.17
N TYR A 128 -3.31 -1.67 17.37
CA TYR A 128 -4.70 -1.45 16.99
C TYR A 128 -5.58 -1.19 18.21
N ARG A 129 -5.50 -2.02 19.26
CA ARG A 129 -6.31 -1.85 20.48
C ARG A 129 -5.96 -0.56 21.25
N THR A 130 -4.71 -0.12 21.20
CA THR A 130 -4.27 1.12 21.85
C THR A 130 -4.75 2.37 21.12
N ILE A 131 -4.65 2.39 19.78
CA ILE A 131 -4.95 3.57 18.97
C ILE A 131 -6.41 3.62 18.50
N TYR A 132 -7.09 2.48 18.38
CA TYR A 132 -8.51 2.42 18.05
C TYR A 132 -9.33 2.66 19.31
N LYS A 133 -9.71 3.92 19.54
CA LYS A 133 -10.78 4.28 20.45
C LYS A 133 -12.07 4.41 19.63
N PRO A 134 -13.12 3.64 19.96
CA PRO A 134 -14.42 3.73 19.28
C PRO A 134 -15.03 5.13 19.43
#